data_AF-A0A1R2AWY4-F1
#
_entry.id   AF-A0A1R2AWY4-F1
#
_cell.length_a   1.000
_cell.length_b   1.000
_cell.length_c   1.000
_cell.angle_alpha   90.00
_cell.angle_beta   90.00
_cell.angle_gamma   90.00
#
_symmetry.space_group_name_H-M   'P 1'
#
loop_
_entity.id
_entity.type
_entity.pdbx_description
1 polymer ?
#
loop_
_entity_poly.entity_id
_entity_poly.type
_entity_poly.pdbx_seq_one_letter_code
_entity_poly.pdbx_strand_id
1 'polypeptide(L)'
;MSKAIQILNFEEQAVGRTIKSSKKRFTWKFILDSISYTIDLHSSKFSGKRSIKINGEIHFQGKKTGKLFHQTIEIGSHSLIIIEVNKSYDLRIDGTSFNLLKKQETFEAPIHNIEKTQTTSKLVSESQEDWEKSAKPYDVIIREGLITTIIEKLPIIPKKTKNRQSAKPTYDGKYMFGTSNPGLSKGNSLGVEEIPKPRTYSSYSPVVTGNSTHSNPFL
;
A
#
# COMPACT_ATOMS: atom_id res chain seq x y z
N MET A 1 -21.88 18.92 -7.02
CA MET A 1 -20.68 19.35 -7.76
C MET A 1 -19.83 18.11 -8.01
N SER A 2 -19.43 17.86 -9.25
CA SER A 2 -18.56 16.73 -9.60
C SER A 2 -17.20 16.92 -8.90
N LYS A 3 -16.79 15.91 -8.13
CA LYS A 3 -15.51 15.92 -7.41
C LYS A 3 -14.38 15.87 -8.44
N ALA A 4 -13.53 16.89 -8.45
CA ALA A 4 -12.38 16.95 -9.35
C ALA A 4 -11.20 16.23 -8.68
N ILE A 5 -10.96 14.99 -9.10
CA ILE A 5 -9.80 14.21 -8.70
C ILE A 5 -8.89 14.12 -9.92
N GLN A 6 -7.63 14.57 -9.79
CA GLN A 6 -6.63 14.44 -10.83
C GLN A 6 -5.44 13.66 -10.29
N ILE A 7 -5.03 12.61 -11.00
CA ILE A 7 -3.88 11.79 -10.63
C ILE A 7 -2.62 12.41 -11.23
N LEU A 8 -1.58 12.56 -10.41
CA LEU A 8 -0.31 13.11 -10.89
C LEU A 8 0.73 12.02 -11.08
N ASN A 9 0.94 11.19 -10.06
CA ASN A 9 1.95 10.15 -10.12
C ASN A 9 1.69 9.03 -9.10
N PHE A 10 2.16 7.84 -9.43
CA PHE A 10 2.29 6.72 -8.50
C PHE A 10 3.66 6.07 -8.67
N GLU A 11 4.35 5.92 -7.55
CA GLU A 11 5.68 5.34 -7.51
C GLU A 11 5.80 4.28 -6.40
N GLU A 12 6.41 3.14 -6.73
CA GLU A 12 6.79 2.10 -5.79
C GLU A 12 8.31 1.95 -5.79
N GLN A 13 8.95 2.19 -4.65
CA GLN A 13 10.39 2.11 -4.48
C GLN A 13 10.80 1.09 -3.41
N ALA A 14 11.83 0.29 -3.69
CA ALA A 14 12.47 -0.56 -2.68
C ALA A 14 13.54 0.25 -1.92
N VAL A 15 13.26 0.61 -0.66
CA VAL A 15 14.12 1.49 0.17
C VAL A 15 14.95 0.73 1.22
N GLY A 16 15.02 -0.60 1.12
CA GLY A 16 15.84 -1.43 2.02
C GLY A 16 17.33 -1.34 1.69
N ARG A 17 18.16 -0.93 2.66
CA ARG A 17 19.63 -0.83 2.49
C ARG A 17 20.30 -2.20 2.27
N THR A 18 20.06 -3.14 3.18
CA THR A 18 20.72 -4.46 3.17
C THR A 18 20.05 -5.45 2.22
N ILE A 19 18.73 -5.57 2.30
CA ILE A 19 17.94 -6.46 1.46
C ILE A 19 16.96 -5.60 0.67
N LYS A 20 17.26 -5.37 -0.61
CA LYS A 20 16.33 -4.75 -1.57
C LYS A 20 15.06 -5.62 -1.58
N SER A 21 13.89 -5.04 -1.30
CA SER A 21 12.56 -5.65 -1.02
C SER A 21 12.12 -5.75 0.45
N SER A 22 13.03 -5.68 1.42
CA SER A 22 12.66 -5.78 2.85
C SER A 22 11.81 -4.60 3.33
N LYS A 23 12.06 -3.42 2.76
CA LYS A 23 11.30 -2.20 2.98
C LYS A 23 10.89 -1.63 1.63
N LYS A 24 9.63 -1.25 1.53
CA LYS A 24 9.05 -0.60 0.37
C LYS A 24 8.48 0.76 0.77
N ARG A 25 8.60 1.73 -0.13
CA ARG A 25 7.94 3.02 -0.07
C ARG A 25 6.97 3.09 -1.24
N PHE A 26 5.73 3.47 -0.95
CA PHE A 26 4.71 3.75 -1.94
C PHE A 26 4.38 5.23 -1.84
N THR A 27 4.41 5.93 -2.97
CA THR A 27 4.15 7.36 -3.05
C THR A 27 3.02 7.61 -4.04
N TRP A 28 1.92 8.17 -3.54
CA TRP A 28 0.80 8.61 -4.35
C TRP A 28 0.78 10.14 -4.39
N LYS A 29 0.74 10.72 -5.58
CA LYS A 29 0.60 12.16 -5.80
C LYS A 29 -0.66 12.40 -6.62
N PHE A 30 -1.53 13.27 -6.13
CA PHE A 30 -2.80 13.60 -6.77
C PHE A 30 -3.26 15.00 -6.34
N ILE A 31 -4.19 15.58 -7.09
CA ILE A 31 -4.90 16.81 -6.75
C ILE A 31 -6.33 16.42 -6.38
N LEU A 32 -6.79 16.95 -5.25
CA LEU A 32 -8.12 16.76 -4.73
C LEU A 32 -8.67 18.14 -4.37
N ASP A 33 -9.80 18.53 -4.96
CA ASP A 33 -10.41 19.85 -4.77
C ASP A 33 -9.42 21.01 -4.99
N SER A 34 -8.62 20.92 -6.06
CA SER A 34 -7.57 21.89 -6.41
C SER A 34 -6.36 21.96 -5.45
N ILE A 35 -6.28 21.07 -4.45
CA ILE A 35 -5.17 20.98 -3.52
C ILE A 35 -4.31 19.75 -3.86
N SER A 36 -3.00 19.94 -3.97
CA SER A 36 -2.07 18.84 -4.20
C SER A 36 -1.78 18.06 -2.91
N TYR A 37 -1.94 16.75 -2.95
CA TYR A 37 -1.63 15.84 -1.86
C TYR A 37 -0.55 14.84 -2.27
N THR A 38 0.37 14.58 -1.33
CA THR A 38 1.35 13.51 -1.42
C THR A 38 1.19 12.57 -0.25
N ILE A 39 0.85 11.31 -0.52
CA ILE A 39 0.74 10.26 0.50
C ILE A 39 1.92 9.30 0.34
N ASP A 40 2.69 9.15 1.42
CA ASP A 40 3.84 8.26 1.50
C ASP A 40 3.57 7.13 2.50
N LEU A 41 3.49 5.89 2.01
CA LEU A 41 3.44 4.70 2.85
C LEU A 41 4.80 4.01 2.88
N HIS A 42 5.36 3.87 4.08
CA HIS A 42 6.52 3.04 4.35
C HIS A 42 6.07 1.71 4.94
N SER A 43 6.42 0.60 4.30
CA SER A 43 6.08 -0.76 4.75
C SER A 43 7.34 -1.60 4.92
N SER A 44 7.57 -2.09 6.13
CA SER A 44 8.66 -3.03 6.44
C SER A 44 8.13 -4.45 6.57
N LYS A 45 8.56 -5.36 5.70
CA LYS A 45 8.11 -6.75 5.67
C LYS A 45 8.59 -7.54 6.90
N PHE A 46 9.84 -7.31 7.32
CA PHE A 46 10.45 -8.07 8.41
C PHE A 46 9.91 -7.66 9.79
N SER A 47 9.83 -6.35 10.05
CA SER A 47 9.37 -5.85 11.36
C SER A 47 7.85 -5.64 11.44
N GLY A 48 7.14 -5.74 10.31
CA GLY A 48 5.71 -5.44 10.21
C GLY A 48 5.35 -3.97 10.48
N LYS A 49 6.35 -3.09 10.64
CA LYS A 49 6.16 -1.66 10.92
C LYS A 49 5.68 -0.95 9.66
N ARG A 50 4.70 -0.07 9.85
CA ARG A 50 4.15 0.81 8.83
C ARG A 50 4.13 2.24 9.32
N SER A 51 4.37 3.16 8.39
CA SER A 51 4.20 4.58 8.62
C SER A 51 3.55 5.21 7.41
N ILE A 52 2.51 6.00 7.64
CA ILE A 52 1.84 6.78 6.60
C ILE A 52 2.13 8.24 6.88
N LYS A 53 2.58 8.94 5.85
CA LYS A 53 2.76 10.39 5.87
C LYS A 53 1.88 11.05 4.83
N ILE A 54 1.31 12.19 5.17
CA ILE A 54 0.52 13.03 4.27
C ILE A 54 1.22 14.37 4.21
N ASN A 55 1.62 14.81 3.03
CA ASN A 55 2.37 16.06 2.81
C ASN A 55 3.61 16.20 3.72
N GLY A 56 4.24 15.06 4.04
CA GLY A 56 5.42 15.00 4.91
C GLY A 56 5.12 14.80 6.41
N GLU A 57 3.90 15.06 6.86
CA GLU A 57 3.47 14.89 8.25
C GLU A 57 3.08 13.44 8.55
N ILE A 58 3.45 12.91 9.71
CA ILE A 58 3.16 11.52 10.10
C ILE A 58 1.72 11.43 10.60
N HIS A 59 0.86 10.78 9.82
CA HIS A 59 -0.53 10.53 10.20
C HIS A 59 -0.70 9.19 10.93
N PHE A 60 0.11 8.19 10.59
CA PHE A 60 0.06 6.89 11.24
C PHE A 60 1.46 6.31 11.40
N GLN A 61 1.71 5.69 12.55
CA GLN A 61 2.90 4.91 12.80
C GLN A 61 2.55 3.74 13.71
N GLY A 62 2.73 2.51 13.22
CA GLY A 62 2.32 1.33 13.95
C GLY A 62 2.83 0.03 13.35
N LYS A 63 2.41 -1.09 13.92
CA LYS A 63 2.64 -2.43 13.36
C LYS A 63 1.35 -2.97 12.75
N LYS A 64 1.47 -3.89 11.79
CA LYS A 64 0.33 -4.69 11.32
C LYS A 64 -0.35 -5.39 12.49
N THR A 65 -1.60 -5.07 12.75
CA THR A 65 -2.48 -5.87 13.59
C THR A 65 -3.42 -6.66 12.67
N GLY A 66 -3.40 -7.99 12.76
CA GLY A 66 -4.27 -8.87 11.97
C GLY A 66 -3.76 -9.27 10.57
N LYS A 67 -4.67 -9.88 9.79
CA LYS A 67 -4.35 -10.50 8.49
C LYS A 67 -4.21 -9.50 7.34
N LEU A 68 -5.03 -8.46 7.32
CA LEU A 68 -5.04 -7.43 6.29
C LEU A 68 -4.83 -6.06 6.91
N PHE A 69 -3.95 -5.27 6.33
CA PHE A 69 -3.80 -3.88 6.73
C PHE A 69 -4.78 -3.00 5.98
N HIS A 70 -5.49 -2.18 6.72
CA HIS A 70 -6.27 -1.09 6.19
C HIS A 70 -6.09 0.13 7.10
N GLN A 71 -6.05 1.32 6.50
CA GLN A 71 -6.06 2.58 7.24
C GLN A 71 -6.98 3.55 6.51
N THR A 72 -7.93 4.11 7.25
CA THR A 72 -8.81 5.17 6.77
C THR A 72 -8.24 6.52 7.19
N ILE A 73 -8.33 7.49 6.29
CA ILE A 73 -7.86 8.86 6.43
C ILE A 73 -8.98 9.74 5.88
N GLU A 74 -9.40 10.74 6.64
CA GLU A 74 -10.41 11.71 6.20
C GLU A 74 -9.71 13.03 5.88
N ILE A 75 -9.95 13.54 4.66
CA ILE A 75 -9.39 14.83 4.20
C ILE A 75 -10.55 15.66 3.68
N GLY A 76 -10.96 16.67 4.46
CA GLY A 76 -12.12 17.49 4.13
C GLY A 76 -13.39 16.65 4.03
N SER A 77 -14.01 16.62 2.85
CA SER A 77 -15.22 15.84 2.55
C SER A 77 -14.96 14.45 1.95
N HIS A 78 -13.69 14.07 1.84
CA HIS A 78 -13.27 12.85 1.15
C HIS A 78 -12.78 11.78 2.13
N SER A 79 -13.14 10.54 1.82
CA SER A 79 -12.68 9.37 2.56
C SER A 79 -11.62 8.63 1.74
N LEU A 80 -10.41 8.56 2.29
CA LEU A 80 -9.29 7.85 1.70
C LEU A 80 -9.04 6.57 2.50
N ILE A 81 -8.85 5.46 1.78
CA ILE A 81 -8.59 4.16 2.39
C ILE A 81 -7.39 3.52 1.73
N ILE A 82 -6.36 3.22 2.51
CA ILE A 82 -5.20 2.45 2.06
C ILE A 82 -5.44 1.00 2.45
N ILE A 83 -5.46 0.08 1.47
CA ILE A 83 -5.72 -1.35 1.68
C ILE A 83 -4.56 -2.17 1.13
N GLU A 84 -4.16 -3.20 1.87
CA GLU A 84 -3.19 -4.20 1.41
C GLU A 84 -3.86 -5.22 0.47
N VAL A 85 -3.39 -5.31 -0.79
CA VAL A 85 -3.88 -6.25 -1.80
C VAL A 85 -2.69 -7.02 -2.37
N ASN A 86 -2.68 -8.35 -2.20
CA ASN A 86 -1.65 -9.24 -2.78
C ASN A 86 -0.19 -8.81 -2.52
N LYS A 87 0.13 -8.32 -1.31
CA LYS A 87 1.46 -7.80 -0.89
C LYS A 87 1.84 -6.45 -1.50
N SER A 88 0.93 -5.81 -2.23
CA SER A 88 0.99 -4.41 -2.63
C SER A 88 -0.05 -3.60 -1.84
N TYR A 89 -0.06 -2.30 -2.04
CA TYR A 89 -1.05 -1.41 -1.43
C TYR A 89 -1.80 -0.65 -2.50
N ASP A 90 -3.09 -0.53 -2.30
CA ASP A 90 -3.99 0.23 -3.15
C ASP A 90 -4.58 1.37 -2.33
N LEU A 91 -4.52 2.58 -2.87
CA LEU A 91 -5.17 3.75 -2.30
C LEU A 91 -6.55 3.87 -2.95
N ARG A 92 -7.59 4.02 -2.15
CA ARG A 92 -8.96 4.27 -2.62
C ARG A 92 -9.39 5.65 -2.16
N ILE A 93 -9.90 6.44 -3.09
CA ILE A 93 -10.44 7.79 -2.84
C ILE A 93 -11.95 7.70 -3.10
N ASP A 94 -12.76 7.93 -2.07
CA ASP A 94 -14.22 7.84 -2.13
C ASP A 94 -14.72 6.49 -2.71
N GLY A 95 -14.04 5.41 -2.34
CA GLY A 95 -14.35 4.06 -2.82
C GLY A 95 -13.74 3.69 -4.18
N THR A 96 -13.20 4.65 -4.93
CA THR A 96 -12.57 4.40 -6.23
C THR A 96 -11.06 4.16 -6.08
N SER A 97 -10.54 3.05 -6.62
CA SER A 97 -9.11 2.76 -6.54
C SER A 97 -8.27 3.69 -7.41
N PHE A 98 -7.13 4.12 -6.89
CA PHE A 98 -6.16 4.97 -7.57
C PHE A 98 -5.67 4.35 -8.89
N ASN A 99 -5.48 3.02 -8.92
CA ASN A 99 -5.08 2.30 -10.12
C ASN A 99 -6.13 2.34 -11.23
N LEU A 100 -7.41 2.40 -10.90
CA LEU A 100 -8.49 2.58 -11.88
C LEU A 100 -8.52 4.02 -12.39
N LEU A 101 -8.40 5.00 -11.50
CA LEU A 101 -8.36 6.43 -11.87
C LEU A 101 -7.19 6.73 -12.83
N LYS A 102 -6.01 6.18 -12.53
CA LYS A 102 -4.83 6.32 -13.42
C LYS A 102 -5.08 5.76 -14.83
N LYS A 103 -5.81 4.64 -14.94
CA LYS A 103 -6.16 4.07 -16.25
C LYS A 103 -7.10 5.00 -17.00
N GLN A 104 -8.11 5.57 -16.33
CA GLN A 104 -9.07 6.47 -16.95
C GLN A 104 -8.41 7.74 -17.51
N GLU A 105 -7.50 8.38 -16.77
CA GLU A 105 -6.74 9.53 -17.29
C GLU A 105 -5.92 9.20 -18.53
N THR A 106 -5.39 7.97 -18.62
CA THR A 106 -4.65 7.54 -19.81
C THR A 106 -5.58 7.39 -21.02
N PHE A 107 -6.85 7.02 -20.81
CA PHE A 107 -7.85 6.92 -21.88
C PHE A 107 -8.40 8.27 -22.32
N GLU A 108 -8.45 9.25 -21.42
CA GLU A 108 -8.86 10.62 -21.73
C GLU A 108 -7.70 11.48 -22.26
N ALA A 109 -6.56 10.87 -22.62
CA ALA A 109 -5.52 11.55 -23.36
C ALA A 109 -6.17 12.29 -24.55
N PRO A 110 -6.04 13.62 -24.63
CA PRO A 110 -6.68 14.39 -25.67
C PRO A 110 -6.23 13.82 -27.01
N ILE A 111 -7.19 13.48 -27.86
CA ILE A 111 -6.97 13.18 -29.28
C ILE A 111 -6.53 14.50 -29.94
N HIS A 112 -5.36 15.00 -29.57
CA HIS A 112 -4.74 16.13 -30.24
C HIS A 112 -4.09 15.58 -31.50
N ASN A 113 -4.80 15.77 -32.61
CA ASN A 113 -4.27 15.78 -33.97
C ASN A 113 -3.25 14.67 -34.27
N ILE A 114 -3.73 13.43 -34.34
CA ILE A 114 -3.16 12.56 -35.38
C ILE A 114 -3.75 13.11 -36.67
N GLU A 115 -2.97 13.98 -37.31
CA GLU A 115 -3.20 14.44 -38.65
C GLU A 115 -3.67 13.27 -39.51
N LYS A 116 -4.67 13.56 -40.33
CA LYS A 116 -5.24 12.77 -41.41
C LYS A 116 -4.17 12.03 -42.20
N THR A 117 -3.61 10.97 -41.66
CA THR A 117 -3.02 9.92 -42.46
C THR A 117 -4.24 9.27 -43.06
N GLN A 118 -4.50 9.65 -44.30
CA GLN A 118 -5.46 9.00 -45.17
C GLN A 118 -5.05 7.54 -45.26
N THR A 119 -5.42 6.75 -44.24
CA THR A 119 -5.50 5.31 -44.36
C THR A 119 -6.68 5.11 -45.27
N THR A 120 -6.39 5.16 -46.57
CA THR A 120 -7.28 4.76 -47.63
C THR A 120 -7.92 3.47 -47.14
N SER A 121 -9.21 3.55 -46.85
CA SER A 121 -10.11 2.44 -46.69
C SER A 121 -10.11 1.69 -48.01
N LYS A 122 -9.04 0.94 -48.29
CA LYS A 122 -9.16 -0.26 -49.08
C LYS A 122 -10.02 -1.16 -48.21
N LEU A 123 -11.31 -1.11 -48.48
CA LEU A 123 -12.24 -2.22 -48.34
C LEU A 123 -11.50 -3.46 -48.84
N VAL A 124 -10.80 -4.13 -47.93
CA VAL A 124 -10.54 -5.54 -48.09
C VAL A 124 -11.94 -6.13 -48.01
N SER A 125 -12.50 -6.45 -49.18
CA SER A 125 -13.57 -7.41 -49.28
C SER A 125 -12.98 -8.74 -48.83
N GLU A 126 -12.77 -8.86 -47.53
CA GLU A 126 -12.49 -10.12 -46.89
C GLU A 126 -13.79 -10.88 -47.07
N SER A 127 -13.78 -11.77 -48.05
CA SER A 127 -14.81 -12.78 -48.23
C SER A 127 -15.08 -13.34 -46.85
N GLN A 128 -16.23 -12.96 -46.31
CA GLN A 128 -16.77 -13.49 -45.07
C GLN A 128 -17.01 -14.96 -45.36
N GLU A 129 -15.93 -15.76 -45.29
CA GLU A 129 -16.01 -17.21 -45.39
C GLU A 129 -16.95 -17.62 -44.28
N ASP A 130 -18.08 -18.18 -44.70
CA ASP A 130 -19.15 -18.69 -43.85
C ASP A 130 -18.55 -19.64 -42.80
N TRP A 131 -18.14 -19.09 -41.67
CA TRP A 131 -17.72 -19.85 -40.49
C TRP A 131 -18.85 -20.76 -39.99
N GLU A 132 -20.09 -20.47 -40.40
CA GLU A 132 -21.27 -21.31 -40.26
C GLU A 132 -21.18 -22.63 -41.04
N LYS A 133 -20.49 -22.67 -42.19
CA LYS A 133 -20.30 -23.91 -42.98
C LYS A 133 -19.19 -24.81 -42.44
N SER A 134 -18.22 -24.24 -41.73
CA SER A 134 -17.12 -24.98 -41.11
C SER A 134 -17.38 -25.37 -39.66
N ALA A 135 -18.41 -24.81 -39.03
CA ALA A 135 -18.92 -25.28 -37.75
C ALA A 135 -19.53 -26.68 -37.91
N LYS A 136 -18.85 -27.70 -37.39
CA LYS A 136 -19.42 -29.04 -37.25
C LYS A 136 -20.68 -28.93 -36.38
N PRO A 137 -21.83 -29.50 -36.78
CA PRO A 137 -22.99 -29.56 -35.90
C PRO A 137 -22.55 -30.30 -34.63
N TYR A 138 -22.69 -29.64 -33.49
CA TYR A 138 -22.47 -30.28 -32.20
C TYR A 138 -23.63 -31.26 -31.97
N ASP A 139 -23.30 -32.51 -31.67
CA ASP A 139 -24.28 -33.49 -31.22
C ASP A 139 -24.83 -33.01 -29.87
N VAL A 140 -26.05 -32.49 -29.89
CA VAL A 140 -26.81 -32.23 -28.68
C VAL A 140 -27.16 -33.59 -28.10
N ILE A 141 -26.39 -34.02 -27.09
CA ILE A 141 -26.72 -35.22 -26.31
C ILE A 141 -27.96 -34.86 -25.48
N ILE A 142 -29.14 -35.08 -26.05
CA ILE A 142 -30.42 -35.02 -25.33
C ILE A 142 -30.44 -36.24 -24.42
N ARG A 143 -30.08 -36.03 -23.15
CA ARG A 143 -30.36 -37.03 -22.11
C ARG A 143 -31.86 -36.95 -21.81
N GLU A 144 -32.63 -37.80 -22.47
CA GLU A 144 -34.02 -38.05 -22.08
C GLU A 144 -34.03 -38.49 -20.61
N GLY A 145 -34.61 -37.68 -19.72
CA GLY A 145 -34.97 -38.13 -18.37
C GLY A 145 -34.51 -37.32 -17.15
N LEU A 146 -33.99 -36.09 -17.27
CA LEU A 146 -33.74 -35.24 -16.08
C LEU A 146 -34.44 -33.88 -16.18
N ILE A 147 -35.73 -33.90 -15.83
CA ILE A 147 -36.49 -32.72 -15.43
C ILE A 147 -36.00 -32.33 -14.03
N THR A 148 -34.85 -31.67 -13.90
CA THR A 148 -34.37 -31.18 -12.60
C THR A 148 -34.73 -29.71 -12.43
N THR A 149 -36.03 -29.43 -12.31
CA THR A 149 -36.50 -28.29 -11.52
C THR A 149 -36.65 -28.75 -10.07
N ILE A 150 -35.52 -28.99 -9.41
CA ILE A 150 -35.49 -29.14 -7.95
C ILE A 150 -34.39 -28.21 -7.45
N ILE A 151 -34.82 -27.08 -6.91
CA ILE A 151 -34.00 -26.24 -6.04
C ILE A 151 -33.78 -27.10 -4.78
N GLU A 152 -32.71 -27.88 -4.76
CA GLU A 152 -32.28 -28.61 -3.57
C GLU A 152 -31.91 -27.58 -2.50
N LYS A 153 -32.79 -27.43 -1.50
CA LYS A 153 -32.43 -26.82 -0.23
C LYS A 153 -31.30 -27.66 0.38
N LEU A 154 -30.07 -27.18 0.22
CA LEU A 154 -28.92 -27.74 0.92
C LEU A 154 -29.22 -27.72 2.43
N PRO A 155 -29.11 -28.87 3.13
CA PRO A 155 -29.26 -28.88 4.58
C PRO A 155 -28.12 -28.07 5.19
N ILE A 156 -28.47 -26.96 5.84
CA ILE A 156 -27.54 -26.18 6.65
C ILE A 156 -27.17 -27.06 7.85
N ILE A 157 -26.04 -27.76 7.76
CA ILE A 157 -25.48 -28.50 8.89
C ILE A 157 -24.88 -27.47 9.86
N PRO A 158 -25.45 -27.26 11.06
CA PRO A 158 -24.85 -26.37 12.04
C PRO A 158 -23.49 -26.94 12.46
N LYS A 159 -22.42 -26.22 12.15
CA LYS A 159 -21.07 -26.57 12.60
C LYS A 159 -21.05 -26.51 14.13
N LYS A 160 -20.92 -27.66 14.78
CA LYS A 160 -20.66 -27.77 16.22
C LYS A 160 -19.38 -26.98 16.54
N THR A 161 -19.54 -25.85 17.23
CA THR A 161 -18.43 -25.09 17.81
C THR A 161 -17.75 -25.97 18.85
N LYS A 162 -16.54 -26.45 18.55
CA LYS A 162 -15.69 -27.11 19.53
C LYS A 162 -15.31 -26.05 20.57
N ASN A 163 -15.89 -26.16 21.77
CA ASN A 163 -15.44 -25.45 22.96
C ASN A 163 -13.96 -25.77 23.17
N ARG A 164 -13.09 -24.83 22.76
CA ARG A 164 -11.69 -24.81 23.17
C ARG A 164 -11.68 -24.54 24.66
N GLN A 165 -11.55 -25.60 25.45
CA GLN A 165 -11.12 -25.49 26.83
C GLN A 165 -9.80 -24.71 26.82
N SER A 166 -9.80 -23.56 27.48
CA SER A 166 -8.62 -22.76 27.73
C SER A 166 -7.62 -23.61 28.50
N ALA A 167 -6.54 -24.02 27.82
CA ALA A 167 -5.39 -24.58 28.49
C ALA A 167 -4.88 -23.53 29.48
N LYS A 168 -4.98 -23.83 30.77
CA LYS A 168 -4.32 -23.04 31.81
C LYS A 168 -2.83 -23.03 31.50
N PRO A 169 -2.17 -21.86 31.38
CA PRO A 169 -0.74 -21.82 31.17
C PRO A 169 -0.06 -22.42 32.42
N THR A 170 0.55 -23.58 32.26
CA THR A 170 1.45 -24.15 33.27
C THR A 170 2.70 -23.28 33.30
N TYR A 171 2.88 -22.55 34.40
CA TYR A 171 4.01 -21.67 34.63
C TYR A 171 5.26 -22.53 34.90
N ASP A 172 6.15 -22.66 33.91
CA ASP A 172 7.42 -23.35 34.08
C ASP A 172 8.46 -22.39 34.69
N GLY A 173 8.77 -22.61 35.98
CA GLY A 173 9.66 -21.77 36.77
C GLY A 173 11.15 -21.85 36.37
N LYS A 174 11.51 -22.61 35.33
CA LYS A 174 12.91 -22.79 34.90
C LYS A 174 13.58 -21.56 34.26
N TYR A 175 12.82 -20.49 33.99
CA TYR A 175 13.35 -19.27 33.36
C TYR A 175 13.31 -18.04 34.27
N MET A 176 13.33 -18.24 35.59
CA MET A 176 13.64 -17.16 36.53
C MET A 176 15.15 -16.93 36.49
N PHE A 177 15.60 -16.00 35.64
CA PHE A 177 16.98 -15.53 35.62
C PHE A 177 17.38 -15.03 37.01
N GLY A 178 18.41 -15.67 37.54
CA GLY A 178 18.88 -15.54 38.92
C GLY A 178 19.36 -14.14 39.28
N THR A 179 18.84 -13.67 40.40
CA THR A 179 19.57 -12.80 41.32
C THR A 179 20.50 -13.64 42.20
N SER A 180 21.62 -13.05 42.63
CA SER A 180 22.68 -13.55 43.54
C SER A 180 23.82 -14.33 42.85
N ASN A 181 25.13 -14.08 43.09
CA ASN A 181 25.79 -13.36 44.19
C ASN A 181 27.23 -12.91 43.82
N PRO A 182 27.88 -12.07 44.65
CA PRO A 182 29.15 -11.40 44.40
C PRO A 182 30.36 -12.26 44.78
N GLY A 183 31.49 -12.08 44.07
CA GLY A 183 32.74 -12.77 44.36
C GLY A 183 33.94 -11.84 44.12
N LEU A 184 34.61 -11.51 45.22
CA LEU A 184 35.84 -10.72 45.32
C LEU A 184 36.96 -11.22 44.40
N SER A 185 37.65 -10.28 43.75
CA SER A 185 39.11 -10.37 43.58
C SER A 185 39.73 -8.98 43.75
N LYS A 186 40.57 -8.85 44.77
CA LYS A 186 41.40 -7.68 45.10
C LYS A 186 42.48 -7.48 44.03
N GLY A 187 42.78 -6.22 43.73
CA GLY A 187 43.98 -5.82 42.98
C GLY A 187 44.07 -4.30 42.86
N ASN A 188 44.89 -3.68 43.71
CA ASN A 188 45.15 -2.25 43.81
C ASN A 188 45.62 -1.61 42.49
N SER A 189 45.09 -0.42 42.18
CA SER A 189 45.89 0.72 41.75
C SER A 189 45.12 2.01 41.97
N LEU A 190 45.66 2.87 42.84
CA LEU A 190 45.29 4.28 42.94
C LEU A 190 45.41 4.94 41.55
N GLY A 191 44.33 5.53 41.07
CA GLY A 191 44.25 6.30 39.84
C GLY A 191 42.98 7.13 39.88
N VAL A 192 43.11 8.41 39.56
CA VAL A 192 42.26 9.50 40.03
C VAL A 192 40.79 9.42 39.58
N GLU A 193 39.88 9.92 40.41
CA GLU A 193 38.48 10.13 40.06
C GLU A 193 38.36 11.12 38.89
N GLU A 194 38.21 10.62 37.67
CA GLU A 194 37.63 11.41 36.58
C GLU A 194 36.11 11.37 36.68
N ILE A 195 35.55 12.47 37.18
CA ILE A 195 34.13 12.80 37.10
C ILE A 195 33.70 12.70 35.62
N PRO A 196 32.70 11.88 35.25
CA PRO A 196 32.21 11.84 33.89
C PRO A 196 31.58 13.20 33.55
N LYS A 197 32.25 13.95 32.67
CA LYS A 197 31.75 15.22 32.14
C LYS A 197 30.36 15.00 31.51
N PRO A 198 29.38 15.88 31.76
CA PRO A 198 28.08 15.80 31.12
C PRO A 198 28.28 15.91 29.59
N ARG A 199 27.65 14.99 28.84
CA ARG A 199 27.61 15.06 27.38
C ARG A 199 26.94 16.38 26.99
N THR A 200 27.73 17.32 26.49
CA THR A 200 27.22 18.52 25.85
C THR A 200 26.46 18.10 24.60
N TYR A 201 25.16 18.35 24.60
CA TYR A 201 24.36 18.31 23.38
C TYR A 201 24.91 19.39 22.45
N SER A 202 25.50 18.96 21.34
CA SER A 202 25.84 19.82 20.21
C SER A 202 24.53 20.36 19.64
N SER A 203 24.20 21.59 20.01
CA SER A 203 23.17 22.38 19.36
C SER A 203 23.66 22.73 17.97
N TYR A 204 23.19 22.00 16.95
CA TYR A 204 23.29 22.43 15.57
C TYR A 204 22.47 23.71 15.40
N SER A 205 23.16 24.84 15.35
CA SER A 205 22.60 26.10 14.86
C SER A 205 22.33 25.96 13.36
N PRO A 206 21.12 26.25 12.86
CA PRO A 206 20.87 26.30 11.44
C PRO A 206 21.62 27.50 10.85
N VAL A 207 22.51 27.22 9.89
CA VAL A 207 23.13 28.24 9.03
C VAL A 207 22.01 28.82 8.15
N VAL A 208 21.56 30.02 8.50
CA VAL A 208 20.74 30.86 7.62
C VAL A 208 21.67 31.45 6.57
N THR A 209 21.83 30.77 5.44
CA THR A 209 22.36 31.41 4.23
C THR A 209 21.25 32.25 3.63
N GLY A 210 21.27 33.55 3.97
CA GLY A 210 20.54 34.56 3.22
C GLY A 210 21.24 34.81 1.89
N ASN A 211 20.59 34.45 0.78
CA ASN A 211 20.90 34.94 -0.55
C ASN A 211 19.67 35.73 -1.01
N SER A 212 19.74 37.04 -0.90
CA SER A 212 20.16 37.96 -1.96
C SER A 212 18.99 38.29 -2.89
N THR A 213 18.40 39.45 -2.58
CA THR A 213 17.63 40.31 -3.45
C THR A 213 18.20 40.34 -4.88
N HIS A 214 17.42 39.83 -5.84
CA HIS A 214 17.51 40.28 -7.23
C HIS A 214 16.25 41.07 -7.54
N SER A 215 16.38 42.39 -7.42
CA SER A 215 15.51 43.35 -8.10
C SER A 215 15.72 43.20 -9.60
N ASN A 216 14.67 42.87 -10.34
CA ASN A 216 14.59 43.06 -11.78
C ASN A 216 13.70 44.28 -12.04
N PRO A 217 14.24 45.41 -12.50
CA PRO A 217 13.46 46.51 -13.04
C PRO A 217 13.74 46.65 -14.54
N PHE A 218 12.87 46.10 -15.38
CA PHE A 218 12.70 46.50 -16.79
C PHE A 218 11.26 46.16 -17.19
N LEU A 219 10.46 47.21 -17.40
CA LEU A 219 10.00 47.70 -18.71
C LEU A 219 8.86 46.86 -19.29
#